data_AF-A0A352SY40-F1
#
_entry.id   AF-A0A352SY40-F1
#
_cell.length_a   1.000
_cell.length_b   1.000
_cell.length_c   1.000
_cell.angle_alpha   90.00
_cell.angle_beta   90.00
_cell.angle_gamma   90.00
#
_symmetry.space_group_name_H-M   'P 1'
#
loop_
_entity.id
_entity.type
_entity.pdbx_description
1 polymer ?
#
loop_
_entity_poly.entity_id
_entity_poly.type
_entity_poly.pdbx_seq_one_letter_code
_entity_poly.pdbx_strand_id
1 'polypeptide(L)'
;MRDKSRFIAFILSVVPGLAHLYIGFKERALIFLILLVVGVTGGIGLAILSYEEFFLVLTVIGYLLLWLIALIDMFSAWKTMEMRRLYNSAEGIGDIPDKKLNKKSLALALSVIPGAGHMYLGYQKKGLIIMGAFFFSIFFMGWLGISLLLFMLPMIWFYSFFDAMHISDDSKDEVKNQTLELPDIKPEFAGVGLILIGIMILLERVLYPLIDNYIRRYIQTSVVSIIFIVIGIYMIIKSKKSMAVHDDSEEEEYENDQD
;
A
#
# COMPACT_ATOMS: atom_id res chain seq x y z
N MET A 1 3.99 -10.01 31.13
CA MET A 1 4.74 -9.10 30.24
C MET A 1 3.85 -8.81 29.05
N ARG A 2 3.64 -7.54 28.68
CA ARG A 2 2.66 -7.11 27.68
C ARG A 2 3.01 -7.71 26.31
N ASP A 3 2.07 -8.37 25.64
CA ASP A 3 2.30 -8.91 24.30
C ASP A 3 2.64 -7.76 23.34
N LYS A 4 3.78 -7.89 22.67
CA LYS A 4 4.27 -6.86 21.74
C LYS A 4 3.50 -7.02 20.43
N SER A 5 2.94 -5.92 19.91
CA SER A 5 2.24 -5.92 18.63
C SER A 5 3.21 -5.93 17.43
N ARG A 6 2.93 -6.79 16.44
CA ARG A 6 3.63 -6.86 15.15
C ARG A 6 3.48 -5.58 14.32
N PHE A 7 2.32 -4.94 14.41
CA PHE A 7 2.06 -3.66 13.74
C PHE A 7 2.98 -2.55 14.25
N ILE A 8 3.18 -2.47 15.58
CA ILE A 8 4.08 -1.49 16.18
C ILE A 8 5.53 -1.76 15.75
N ALA A 9 5.96 -3.03 15.71
CA ALA A 9 7.30 -3.38 15.23
C ALA A 9 7.51 -2.96 13.76
N PHE A 10 6.48 -3.10 12.91
CA PHE A 10 6.51 -2.64 11.53
C PHE A 10 6.56 -1.11 11.40
N ILE A 11 5.77 -0.36 12.18
CA ILE A 11 5.85 1.11 12.16
C ILE A 11 7.24 1.57 12.60
N LEU A 12 7.83 0.93 13.62
CA LEU A 12 9.18 1.24 14.05
C LEU A 12 10.26 0.81 13.06
N SER A 13 10.00 -0.14 12.15
CA SER A 13 11.02 -0.59 11.21
C SER A 13 11.34 0.45 10.15
N VAL A 14 10.49 1.48 9.97
CA VAL A 14 10.78 2.68 9.15
C VAL A 14 12.17 3.21 9.46
N VAL A 15 12.59 3.20 10.73
CA VAL A 15 13.96 3.48 11.12
C VAL A 15 14.70 2.15 11.34
N PRO A 16 15.70 1.82 10.51
CA PRO A 16 16.46 0.59 10.66
C PRO A 16 17.03 0.43 12.08
N GLY A 17 16.75 -0.72 12.70
CA GLY A 17 17.16 -1.06 14.07
C GLY A 17 16.17 -0.68 15.18
N LEU A 18 15.24 0.25 14.96
CA LEU A 18 14.26 0.65 16.00
C LEU A 18 13.28 -0.49 16.32
N ALA A 19 12.87 -1.25 15.31
CA ALA A 19 12.01 -2.41 15.49
C ALA A 19 12.70 -3.52 16.33
N HIS A 20 14.00 -3.76 16.12
CA HIS A 20 14.78 -4.72 16.92
C HIS A 20 14.88 -4.31 18.39
N LEU A 21 15.03 -3.01 18.66
CA LEU A 21 14.98 -2.46 20.03
C LEU A 21 13.63 -2.75 20.70
N TYR A 22 12.53 -2.51 19.99
CA TYR A 22 11.19 -2.79 20.49
C TYR A 22 11.00 -4.27 20.84
N ILE A 23 11.57 -5.17 20.04
CA ILE A 23 11.49 -6.63 20.26
C ILE A 23 12.42 -7.09 21.38
N GLY A 24 13.49 -6.34 21.65
CA GLY A 24 14.45 -6.60 22.72
C GLY A 24 15.81 -7.12 22.22
N PHE A 25 16.04 -7.16 20.91
CA PHE A 25 17.32 -7.54 20.31
C PHE A 25 18.27 -6.33 20.24
N LYS A 26 18.84 -5.95 21.38
CA LYS A 26 19.70 -4.76 21.51
C LYS A 26 20.92 -4.79 20.59
N GLU A 27 21.60 -5.94 20.48
CA GLU A 27 22.80 -6.07 19.64
C GLU A 27 22.50 -5.85 18.16
N ARG A 28 21.46 -6.50 17.63
CA ARG A 28 21.03 -6.36 16.23
C ARG A 28 20.56 -4.94 15.93
N ALA A 29 19.82 -4.34 16.86
CA ALA A 29 19.39 -2.95 16.73
C ALA A 29 20.56 -1.98 16.60
N LEU A 30 21.61 -2.18 17.41
CA LEU A 30 22.81 -1.34 17.41
C LEU A 30 23.55 -1.43 16.07
N ILE A 31 23.66 -2.62 15.49
CA ILE A 31 24.27 -2.83 14.17
C ILE A 31 23.54 -2.01 13.10
N PHE A 32 22.21 -2.13 13.00
CA PHE A 32 21.44 -1.39 12.00
C PHE A 32 21.45 0.13 12.23
N LEU A 33 21.47 0.58 13.49
CA LEU A 33 21.56 1.99 13.81
C LEU A 33 22.93 2.58 13.44
N ILE A 34 24.03 1.86 13.72
CA ILE A 34 25.37 2.27 13.28
C ILE A 34 25.44 2.33 11.76
N LEU A 35 24.97 1.28 11.06
CA LEU A 35 25.01 1.26 9.61
C LEU A 35 24.15 2.38 9.00
N LEU A 36 23.01 2.71 9.61
CA LEU A 36 22.18 3.86 9.22
C LEU A 36 22.96 5.16 9.38
N VAL A 37 23.55 5.42 10.55
CA VAL A 37 24.30 6.65 10.82
C VAL A 37 25.48 6.75 9.86
N VAL A 38 26.33 5.72 9.79
CA VAL A 38 27.53 5.70 8.94
C VAL A 38 27.17 5.83 7.46
N GLY A 39 26.14 5.12 6.99
CA GLY A 39 25.69 5.19 5.60
C GLY A 39 25.18 6.57 5.22
N VAL A 40 24.35 7.18 6.07
CA VAL A 40 23.79 8.52 5.82
C VAL A 40 24.85 9.61 5.95
N THR A 41 25.62 9.62 7.03
CA THR A 41 26.67 10.63 7.23
C THR A 41 27.79 10.49 6.20
N GLY A 42 28.17 9.26 5.86
CA GLY A 42 29.19 8.98 4.85
C GLY A 42 28.72 9.41 3.46
N GLY A 43 27.49 9.09 3.09
CA GLY A 43 26.93 9.48 1.80
C GLY A 43 26.74 11.00 1.64
N ILE A 44 26.23 11.68 2.68
CA ILE A 44 26.14 13.15 2.71
C ILE A 44 27.53 13.78 2.68
N GLY A 45 28.47 13.26 3.48
CA GLY A 45 29.85 13.76 3.52
C GLY A 45 30.55 13.64 2.16
N LEU A 46 30.39 12.50 1.47
CA LEU A 46 30.92 12.31 0.12
C LEU A 46 30.28 13.27 -0.88
N ALA A 47 28.97 13.51 -0.80
CA ALA A 47 28.29 14.48 -1.68
C ALA A 47 28.86 15.89 -1.50
N ILE A 48 29.13 16.32 -0.26
CA ILE A 48 29.70 17.63 0.03
C ILE A 48 31.15 17.73 -0.47
N LEU A 49 31.97 16.70 -0.25
CA LEU A 49 33.40 16.71 -0.62
C LEU A 49 33.62 16.64 -2.13
N SER A 50 32.80 15.87 -2.83
CA SER A 50 32.89 15.68 -4.28
C SER A 50 32.12 16.73 -5.08
N TYR A 51 31.20 17.46 -4.44
CA TYR A 51 30.21 18.33 -5.10
C TYR A 51 29.31 17.60 -6.11
N GLU A 52 29.17 16.28 -5.98
CA GLU A 52 28.37 15.45 -6.88
C GLU A 52 27.05 14.99 -6.21
N GLU A 53 25.92 15.28 -6.86
CA GLU A 53 24.59 14.87 -6.36
C GLU A 53 24.38 13.35 -6.41
N PHE A 54 25.17 12.64 -7.23
CA PHE A 54 25.12 11.18 -7.34
C PHE A 54 25.24 10.47 -5.99
N PHE A 55 26.07 10.97 -5.08
CA PHE A 55 26.25 10.38 -3.75
C PHE A 55 24.99 10.49 -2.88
N LEU A 56 24.20 11.54 -3.04
CA LEU A 56 22.92 11.66 -2.33
C LEU A 56 21.91 10.62 -2.84
N VAL A 57 21.84 10.42 -4.15
CA VAL A 57 21.00 9.37 -4.75
C VAL A 57 21.43 7.98 -4.25
N LEU A 58 22.74 7.71 -4.22
CA LEU A 58 23.27 6.46 -3.69
C LEU A 58 22.94 6.28 -2.20
N THR A 59 22.95 7.36 -1.42
CA THR A 59 22.57 7.36 0.01
C THR A 59 21.11 6.96 0.18
N VAL A 60 20.21 7.52 -0.63
CA VAL A 60 18.78 7.19 -0.61
C VAL A 60 18.55 5.72 -0.98
N ILE A 61 19.21 5.23 -2.03
CA ILE A 61 19.12 3.82 -2.42
C ILE A 61 19.66 2.91 -1.32
N GLY A 62 20.82 3.25 -0.75
CA GLY A 62 21.44 2.52 0.35
C GLY A 62 20.55 2.46 1.59
N TYR A 63 19.89 3.58 1.93
CA TYR A 63 18.90 3.63 2.99
C TYR A 63 17.72 2.67 2.74
N LEU A 64 17.15 2.68 1.53
CA LEU A 64 16.04 1.80 1.17
C LEU A 64 16.41 0.32 1.25
N LEU A 65 17.61 -0.06 0.80
CA LEU A 65 18.12 -1.42 0.90
C LEU A 65 18.36 -1.84 2.35
N LEU A 66 18.99 -0.96 3.14
CA LEU A 66 19.28 -1.22 4.55
C LEU A 66 17.99 -1.35 5.36
N TRP A 67 16.98 -0.53 5.07
CA TRP A 67 15.64 -0.64 5.62
C TRP A 67 15.01 -2.01 5.33
N LEU A 68 15.09 -2.46 4.09
CA LEU A 68 14.54 -3.76 3.68
C LEU A 68 15.25 -4.94 4.37
N ILE A 69 16.59 -4.89 4.46
CA ILE A 69 17.38 -5.92 5.16
C ILE A 69 17.03 -5.94 6.65
N ALA A 70 16.94 -4.78 7.29
CA ALA A 70 16.58 -4.67 8.70
C ALA A 70 15.15 -5.18 8.96
N LEU A 71 14.20 -4.89 8.07
CA LEU A 71 12.83 -5.39 8.14
C LEU A 71 12.80 -6.92 8.11
N ILE A 72 13.53 -7.53 7.16
CA ILE A 72 13.59 -8.99 7.01
C ILE A 72 14.25 -9.65 8.23
N ASP A 73 15.37 -9.11 8.71
CA ASP A 73 16.06 -9.63 9.90
C ASP A 73 15.17 -9.53 11.14
N MET A 74 14.43 -8.42 11.29
CA MET A 74 13.51 -8.21 12.39
C MET A 74 12.42 -9.29 12.44
N PHE A 75 11.75 -9.57 11.33
CA PHE A 75 10.70 -10.61 11.28
C PHE A 75 11.28 -12.01 11.47
N SER A 76 12.47 -12.29 10.94
CA SER A 76 13.19 -13.55 11.19
C SER A 76 13.53 -13.75 12.66
N ALA A 77 14.03 -12.70 13.33
CA ALA A 77 14.37 -12.71 14.73
C ALA A 77 13.12 -12.84 15.63
N TRP A 78 12.03 -12.15 15.27
CA TRP A 78 10.73 -12.29 15.94
C TRP A 78 10.23 -13.73 15.90
N LYS A 79 10.29 -14.37 14.73
CA LYS A 79 9.89 -15.77 14.55
C LYS A 79 10.66 -16.71 15.48
N THR A 80 11.98 -16.49 15.63
CA THR A 80 12.81 -17.32 16.51
C THR A 80 12.40 -17.19 17.98
N MET A 81 12.00 -15.99 18.42
CA MET A 81 11.46 -15.77 19.77
C MET A 81 10.09 -16.39 19.97
N GLU A 82 9.18 -16.23 19.01
CA GLU A 82 7.82 -16.80 19.07
C GLU A 82 7.88 -18.32 19.12
N MET A 83 8.71 -18.94 18.29
CA MET A 83 8.98 -20.38 18.32
C MET A 83 9.56 -20.84 19.65
N ARG A 84 10.55 -20.13 20.19
CA ARG A 84 11.13 -20.47 21.50
C ARG A 84 10.11 -20.33 22.64
N ARG A 85 9.21 -19.34 22.57
CA ARG A 85 8.12 -19.16 23.55
C ARG A 85 7.10 -20.30 23.47
N LEU A 86 6.72 -20.72 22.26
CA LEU A 86 5.79 -21.82 22.04
C LEU A 86 6.39 -23.17 22.46
N TYR A 87 7.63 -23.45 22.06
CA TYR A 87 8.37 -24.65 22.44
C TYR A 87 8.58 -24.75 23.95
N ASN A 88 8.99 -23.65 24.60
CA ASN A 88 9.17 -23.64 26.05
C ASN A 88 7.84 -23.66 26.83
N SER A 89 6.70 -23.43 26.18
CA SER A 89 5.37 -23.49 26.81
C SER A 89 4.68 -24.84 26.62
N ALA A 90 5.15 -25.70 25.73
CA ALA A 90 4.57 -27.01 25.45
C ALA A 90 5.67 -28.08 25.32
N GLU A 91 5.81 -28.89 26.36
CA GLU A 91 6.64 -30.10 26.36
C GLU A 91 6.04 -31.12 25.35
N GLY A 92 6.63 -31.20 24.15
CA GLY A 92 6.42 -32.30 23.19
C GLY A 92 5.29 -32.13 22.15
N ILE A 93 5.70 -32.19 20.87
CA ILE A 93 5.08 -32.72 19.64
C ILE A 93 5.86 -32.00 18.52
N GLY A 94 6.78 -32.69 17.83
CA GLY A 94 6.43 -33.63 16.77
C GLY A 94 6.47 -32.85 15.45
N ASP A 95 7.33 -33.30 14.56
CA ASP A 95 7.79 -32.69 13.30
C ASP A 95 6.77 -31.78 12.56
N ILE A 96 7.32 -30.78 11.85
CA ILE A 96 6.66 -29.76 10.98
C ILE A 96 6.44 -28.37 11.64
N PRO A 97 7.48 -27.50 11.69
CA PRO A 97 7.23 -26.05 11.60
C PRO A 97 8.06 -25.30 10.52
N ASP A 98 9.23 -25.80 10.15
CA ASP A 98 10.21 -24.96 9.43
C ASP A 98 9.74 -24.53 8.04
N LYS A 99 9.11 -25.45 7.28
CA LYS A 99 8.69 -25.21 5.90
C LYS A 99 7.46 -24.28 5.81
N LYS A 100 6.50 -24.39 6.73
CA LYS A 100 5.30 -23.53 6.77
C LYS A 100 5.64 -22.12 7.27
N LEU A 101 6.56 -22.00 8.21
CA LEU A 101 6.98 -20.72 8.78
C LEU A 101 7.97 -19.94 7.89
N ASN A 102 8.81 -20.61 7.11
CA ASN A 102 9.69 -19.93 6.13
C ASN A 102 8.88 -19.27 5.00
N LYS A 103 7.77 -19.90 4.60
CA LYS A 103 6.85 -19.34 3.60
C LYS A 103 6.24 -18.01 4.04
N LYS A 104 5.83 -17.87 5.32
CA LYS A 104 5.22 -16.62 5.82
C LYS A 104 6.18 -15.43 5.78
N SER A 105 7.39 -15.61 6.32
CA SER A 105 8.40 -14.53 6.32
C SER A 105 8.84 -14.16 4.90
N LEU A 106 8.96 -15.14 4.01
CA LEU A 106 9.33 -14.87 2.62
C LEU A 106 8.19 -14.17 1.88
N ALA A 107 6.92 -14.54 2.14
CA ALA A 107 5.76 -13.81 1.61
C ALA A 107 5.73 -12.34 2.05
N LEU A 108 6.02 -12.08 3.33
CA LEU A 108 6.10 -10.71 3.85
C LEU A 108 7.25 -9.92 3.24
N ALA A 109 8.44 -10.54 3.11
CA ALA A 109 9.57 -9.92 2.41
C ALA A 109 9.24 -9.60 0.94
N LEU A 110 8.59 -10.53 0.25
CA LEU A 110 8.15 -10.33 -1.14
C LEU A 110 7.04 -9.29 -1.26
N SER A 111 6.21 -9.10 -0.24
CA SER A 111 5.11 -8.11 -0.26
C SER A 111 5.58 -6.65 -0.27
N VAL A 112 6.88 -6.40 -0.10
CA VAL A 112 7.49 -5.10 -0.39
C VAL A 112 7.30 -4.73 -1.86
N ILE A 113 7.26 -5.72 -2.76
CA ILE A 113 6.79 -5.53 -4.13
C ILE A 113 5.28 -5.81 -4.15
N PRO A 114 4.43 -4.81 -4.47
CA PRO A 114 2.98 -4.98 -4.48
C PRO A 114 2.57 -6.18 -5.32
N GLY A 115 1.77 -7.07 -4.72
CA GLY A 115 1.27 -8.30 -5.34
C GLY A 115 2.23 -9.50 -5.33
N ALA A 116 3.54 -9.32 -5.15
CA ALA A 116 4.49 -10.43 -5.18
C ALA A 116 4.35 -11.37 -3.96
N GLY A 117 4.08 -10.81 -2.77
CA GLY A 117 3.78 -11.59 -1.57
C GLY A 117 2.56 -12.50 -1.73
N HIS A 118 1.49 -12.01 -2.36
CA HIS A 118 0.29 -12.78 -2.69
C HIS A 118 0.58 -13.92 -3.66
N MET A 119 1.35 -13.66 -4.71
CA MET A 119 1.74 -14.70 -5.67
C MET A 119 2.55 -15.81 -5.01
N TYR A 120 3.45 -15.44 -4.09
CA TYR A 120 4.24 -16.41 -3.33
C TYR A 120 3.37 -17.26 -2.38
N LEU A 121 2.31 -16.68 -1.81
CA LEU A 121 1.31 -17.38 -1.00
C LEU A 121 0.33 -18.23 -1.84
N GLY A 122 0.45 -18.23 -3.18
CA GLY A 122 -0.41 -18.99 -4.09
C GLY A 122 -1.59 -18.19 -4.68
N TYR A 123 -1.79 -16.94 -4.25
CA TYR A 123 -2.85 -16.05 -4.73
C TYR A 123 -2.43 -15.32 -6.03
N GLN A 124 -2.16 -16.08 -7.09
CA GLN A 124 -1.60 -15.55 -8.34
C GLN A 124 -2.46 -14.46 -8.99
N LYS A 125 -3.77 -14.69 -9.14
CA LYS A 125 -4.69 -13.71 -9.76
C LYS A 125 -4.76 -12.41 -8.97
N LYS A 126 -4.92 -12.51 -7.65
CA LYS A 126 -4.99 -11.35 -6.75
C LYS A 126 -3.67 -10.57 -6.78
N GLY A 127 -2.54 -11.28 -6.67
CA GLY A 127 -1.21 -10.69 -6.77
C GLY A 127 -0.97 -9.98 -8.10
N LEU A 128 -1.36 -10.60 -9.22
CA LEU A 128 -1.24 -9.99 -10.55
C LEU A 128 -2.09 -8.72 -10.71
N ILE A 129 -3.32 -8.72 -10.17
CA ILE A 129 -4.19 -7.53 -10.21
C ILE A 129 -3.62 -6.40 -9.38
N ILE A 130 -3.13 -6.69 -8.17
CA ILE A 130 -2.49 -5.69 -7.30
C ILE A 130 -1.20 -5.15 -7.95
N MET A 131 -0.36 -6.04 -8.48
CA MET A 131 0.88 -5.69 -9.16
C MET A 131 0.59 -4.87 -10.42
N GLY A 132 -0.40 -5.29 -11.20
CA GLY A 132 -0.92 -4.59 -12.37
C GLY A 132 -1.41 -3.19 -12.01
N ALA A 133 -2.24 -3.04 -10.99
CA ALA A 133 -2.74 -1.75 -10.54
C ALA A 133 -1.61 -0.81 -10.09
N PHE A 134 -0.60 -1.33 -9.39
CA PHE A 134 0.55 -0.55 -8.94
C PHE A 134 1.40 -0.05 -10.11
N PHE A 135 1.85 -0.94 -10.99
CA PHE A 135 2.66 -0.56 -12.16
C PHE A 135 1.87 0.24 -13.20
N PHE A 136 0.59 -0.07 -13.39
CA PHE A 136 -0.30 0.73 -14.22
C PHE A 136 -0.43 2.15 -13.66
N SER A 137 -0.55 2.32 -12.34
CA SER A 137 -0.59 3.65 -11.73
C SER A 137 0.69 4.44 -11.99
N ILE A 138 1.88 3.81 -11.92
CA ILE A 138 3.17 4.45 -12.25
C ILE A 138 3.21 4.84 -13.74
N PHE A 139 2.88 3.90 -14.62
CA PHE A 139 2.86 4.13 -16.06
C PHE A 139 1.89 5.26 -16.43
N PHE A 140 0.68 5.20 -15.92
CA PHE A 140 -0.40 6.14 -16.19
C PHE A 140 -0.10 7.53 -15.60
N MET A 141 0.52 7.58 -14.42
CA MET A 141 1.04 8.83 -13.84
C MET A 141 2.08 9.48 -14.76
N GLY A 142 3.08 8.72 -15.21
CA GLY A 142 4.11 9.24 -16.11
C GLY A 142 3.55 9.67 -17.48
N TRP A 143 2.56 8.94 -17.98
CA TRP A 143 1.90 9.23 -19.25
C TRP A 143 1.04 10.50 -19.19
N LEU A 144 0.24 10.66 -18.14
CA LEU A 144 -0.64 11.82 -17.95
C LEU A 144 0.10 13.05 -17.40
N GLY A 145 1.24 12.87 -16.72
CA GLY A 145 1.93 13.97 -16.03
C GLY A 145 1.23 14.45 -14.76
N ILE A 146 0.23 13.70 -14.26
CA ILE A 146 -0.58 14.10 -13.10
C ILE A 146 0.06 13.58 -11.81
N SER A 147 0.53 14.48 -10.94
CA SER A 147 1.15 14.12 -9.66
C SER A 147 0.18 13.53 -8.63
N LEU A 148 -1.14 13.68 -8.80
CA LEU A 148 -2.15 13.16 -7.86
C LEU A 148 -2.06 11.64 -7.64
N LEU A 149 -1.63 10.89 -8.67
CA LEU A 149 -1.47 9.44 -8.60
C LEU A 149 -0.34 9.00 -7.66
N LEU A 150 0.58 9.90 -7.28
CA LEU A 150 1.61 9.61 -6.26
C LEU A 150 1.00 9.20 -4.92
N PHE A 151 -0.20 9.68 -4.58
CA PHE A 151 -0.87 9.28 -3.33
C PHE A 151 -1.45 7.86 -3.41
N MET A 152 -1.85 7.39 -4.60
CA MET A 152 -2.35 6.02 -4.77
C MET A 152 -1.25 4.97 -4.61
N LEU A 153 -0.01 5.28 -4.99
CA LEU A 153 1.14 4.38 -4.86
C LEU A 153 1.35 3.82 -3.44
N PRO A 154 1.56 4.63 -2.40
CA PRO A 154 1.69 4.14 -1.03
C PRO A 154 0.40 3.49 -0.54
N MET A 155 -0.78 3.97 -0.97
CA MET A 155 -2.07 3.37 -0.59
C MET A 155 -2.20 1.92 -1.11
N ILE A 156 -1.93 1.69 -2.40
CA ILE A 156 -1.94 0.36 -3.03
C ILE A 156 -0.86 -0.53 -2.38
N TRP A 157 0.31 0.04 -2.09
CA TRP A 157 1.41 -0.67 -1.44
C TRP A 157 1.03 -1.14 -0.02
N PHE A 158 0.51 -0.26 0.83
CA PHE A 158 0.07 -0.62 2.18
C PHE A 158 -1.05 -1.66 2.14
N TYR A 159 -2.04 -1.47 1.26
CA TYR A 159 -3.10 -2.47 1.06
C TYR A 159 -2.51 -3.84 0.72
N SER A 160 -1.60 -3.89 -0.26
CA SER A 160 -0.92 -5.13 -0.66
C SER A 160 -0.16 -5.76 0.50
N PHE A 161 0.63 -4.98 1.23
CA PHE A 161 1.47 -5.46 2.32
C PHE A 161 0.63 -6.04 3.46
N PHE A 162 -0.38 -5.30 3.93
CA PHE A 162 -1.23 -5.76 5.01
C PHE A 162 -2.11 -6.93 4.60
N ASP A 163 -2.64 -6.95 3.39
CA ASP A 163 -3.45 -8.07 2.90
C ASP A 163 -2.60 -9.35 2.78
N ALA A 164 -1.35 -9.26 2.30
CA ALA A 164 -0.42 -10.38 2.31
C ALA A 164 -0.08 -10.86 3.73
N MET A 165 0.06 -9.93 4.69
CA MET A 165 0.28 -10.26 6.09
C MET A 165 -0.90 -11.05 6.68
N HIS A 166 -2.13 -10.57 6.48
CA HIS A 166 -3.33 -11.26 6.95
C HIS A 166 -3.46 -12.67 6.34
N ILE A 167 -3.26 -12.79 5.02
CA ILE A 167 -3.28 -14.08 4.32
C ILE A 167 -2.18 -15.02 4.85
N SER A 168 -1.00 -14.49 5.17
CA SER A 168 0.10 -15.30 5.71
C SER A 168 -0.15 -15.77 7.15
N ASP A 169 -0.93 -15.01 7.94
CA ASP A 169 -1.26 -15.35 9.31
C ASP A 169 -2.37 -16.40 9.39
N ASP A 170 -3.37 -16.32 8.52
CA ASP A 170 -4.47 -17.28 8.46
C ASP A 170 -3.98 -18.64 7.90
N SER A 171 -3.81 -19.63 8.80
CA SER A 171 -3.10 -20.88 8.54
C SER A 171 -3.89 -21.91 7.72
N LYS A 172 -4.72 -21.46 6.78
CA LYS A 172 -5.53 -22.35 5.96
C LYS A 172 -4.75 -22.75 4.72
N ASP A 173 -4.17 -23.95 4.78
CA ASP A 173 -3.68 -24.71 3.62
C ASP A 173 -4.83 -25.17 2.68
N GLU A 174 -6.03 -24.65 2.88
CA GLU A 174 -7.22 -24.91 2.07
C GLU A 174 -7.95 -23.58 1.86
N VAL A 175 -7.82 -23.01 0.67
CA VAL A 175 -8.82 -22.21 -0.08
C VAL A 175 -8.06 -21.71 -1.31
N LYS A 176 -8.05 -22.49 -2.40
CA LYS A 176 -9.12 -22.53 -3.42
C LYS A 176 -9.13 -21.22 -4.17
N ASN A 177 -8.88 -21.32 -5.48
CA ASN A 177 -9.14 -20.32 -6.51
C ASN A 177 -10.19 -19.31 -6.05
N GLN A 178 -9.77 -18.23 -5.38
CA GLN A 178 -10.59 -17.03 -5.30
C GLN A 178 -10.53 -16.48 -6.71
N THR A 179 -11.49 -16.92 -7.53
CA THR A 179 -11.87 -16.21 -8.73
C THR A 179 -12.28 -14.83 -8.24
N LEU A 180 -11.32 -13.91 -8.27
CA LEU A 180 -11.63 -12.50 -8.21
C LEU A 180 -12.56 -12.27 -9.40
N GLU A 181 -13.86 -12.19 -9.14
CA GLU A 181 -14.82 -11.75 -10.13
C GLU A 181 -14.47 -10.29 -10.37
N LEU A 182 -13.77 -10.06 -11.48
CA LEU A 182 -13.60 -8.70 -11.97
C LEU A 182 -15.02 -8.12 -12.09
N PRO A 183 -15.25 -6.89 -11.62
CA PRO A 183 -16.52 -6.24 -11.86
C PRO A 183 -16.86 -6.38 -13.35
N ASP A 184 -18.03 -6.92 -13.66
CA ASP A 184 -18.46 -7.12 -15.05
C ASP A 184 -18.82 -5.75 -15.63
N ILE A 185 -17.79 -4.99 -16.02
CA ILE A 185 -17.95 -3.66 -16.57
C ILE A 185 -18.46 -3.87 -18.00
N LYS A 186 -19.69 -3.42 -18.27
CA LYS A 186 -20.22 -3.48 -19.64
C LYS A 186 -19.23 -2.78 -20.58
N PRO A 187 -18.87 -3.40 -21.73
CA PRO A 187 -17.85 -2.87 -22.64
C PRO A 187 -18.17 -1.45 -23.14
N GLU A 188 -19.45 -1.08 -23.14
CA GLU A 188 -19.96 0.26 -23.45
C GLU A 188 -19.40 1.33 -22.50
N PHE A 189 -19.37 1.08 -21.18
CA PHE A 189 -18.84 2.03 -20.20
C PHE A 189 -17.32 2.11 -20.25
N ALA A 190 -16.65 0.99 -20.53
CA ALA A 190 -15.20 0.96 -20.73
C ALA A 190 -14.79 1.81 -21.95
N GLY A 191 -15.54 1.72 -23.05
CA GLY A 191 -15.33 2.51 -24.25
C GLY A 191 -15.53 4.02 -24.00
N VAL A 192 -16.61 4.41 -23.32
CA VAL A 192 -16.87 5.81 -22.96
C VAL A 192 -15.75 6.35 -22.06
N GLY A 193 -15.31 5.58 -21.07
CA GLY A 193 -14.18 5.96 -20.21
C GLY A 193 -12.90 6.21 -21.00
N LEU A 194 -12.59 5.35 -21.98
CA LEU A 194 -11.39 5.49 -22.81
C LEU A 194 -11.43 6.73 -23.70
N ILE A 195 -12.60 7.05 -24.27
CA ILE A 195 -12.80 8.27 -25.08
C ILE A 195 -12.63 9.51 -24.21
N LEU A 196 -13.21 9.53 -23.01
CA LEU A 196 -13.13 10.64 -22.07
C LEU A 196 -11.68 10.89 -21.62
N ILE A 197 -10.93 9.81 -21.32
CA ILE A 197 -9.50 9.87 -21.01
C ILE A 197 -8.70 10.44 -22.20
N GLY A 198 -8.98 9.97 -23.43
CA GLY A 198 -8.32 10.47 -24.63
C GLY A 198 -8.57 11.95 -24.89
N ILE A 199 -9.80 12.42 -24.72
CA ILE A 199 -10.16 13.84 -24.84
C ILE A 199 -9.45 14.67 -23.77
N MET A 200 -9.42 14.20 -22.52
CA MET A 200 -8.73 14.88 -21.43
C MET A 200 -7.23 15.08 -21.74
N ILE A 201 -6.56 14.05 -22.25
CA ILE A 201 -5.14 14.11 -22.65
C ILE A 201 -4.92 15.13 -23.77
N LEU A 202 -5.80 15.15 -24.79
CA LEU A 202 -5.70 16.13 -25.87
C LEU A 202 -5.88 17.55 -25.34
N LEU A 203 -6.82 17.75 -24.41
CA LEU A 203 -7.03 19.04 -23.78
C LEU A 203 -5.80 19.48 -23.00
N GLU A 204 -5.21 18.60 -22.17
CA GLU A 204 -4.06 18.93 -21.32
C GLU A 204 -2.74 19.08 -22.09
N ARG A 205 -2.53 18.29 -23.13
CA ARG A 205 -1.25 18.25 -23.85
C ARG A 205 -1.21 19.12 -25.10
N VAL A 206 -2.36 19.40 -25.73
CA VAL A 206 -2.45 20.21 -26.96
C VAL A 206 -3.07 21.56 -26.67
N LEU A 207 -4.23 21.60 -25.99
CA LEU A 207 -4.98 22.84 -25.82
C LEU A 207 -4.45 23.71 -24.66
N TYR A 208 -4.15 23.10 -23.51
CA TYR A 208 -3.70 23.78 -22.30
C TYR A 208 -2.34 24.49 -22.45
N PRO A 209 -1.35 23.96 -23.22
CA PRO A 209 -0.10 24.66 -23.47
C PRO A 209 -0.25 25.91 -24.32
N LEU A 210 -1.29 25.99 -25.18
CA LEU A 210 -1.59 27.15 -26.02
C LEU A 210 -2.16 28.33 -25.22
N ILE A 211 -2.58 28.10 -23.98
CA ILE A 211 -3.11 29.13 -23.08
C ILE A 211 -1.95 29.77 -22.31
N ASP A 212 -1.95 31.11 -22.27
CA ASP A 212 -0.98 31.93 -21.55
C ASP A 212 -0.87 31.52 -20.07
N ASN A 213 0.35 31.49 -19.54
CA ASN A 213 0.68 31.03 -18.20
C ASN A 213 -0.06 31.80 -17.09
N TYR A 214 -0.44 33.06 -17.35
CA TYR A 214 -1.22 33.84 -16.41
C TYR A 214 -2.64 33.29 -16.26
N ILE A 215 -3.31 33.01 -17.39
CA ILE A 215 -4.68 32.48 -17.44
C ILE A 215 -4.72 31.03 -16.94
N ARG A 216 -3.68 30.25 -17.28
CA ARG A 216 -3.51 28.85 -16.86
C ARG A 216 -3.68 28.64 -15.36
N ARG A 217 -3.09 29.52 -14.55
CA ARG A 217 -3.09 29.40 -13.08
C ARG A 217 -4.48 29.57 -12.49
N TYR A 218 -5.29 30.46 -13.07
CA TYR A 218 -6.69 30.65 -12.67
C TYR A 218 -7.57 29.49 -13.14
N ILE A 219 -7.34 28.96 -14.34
CA ILE A 219 -8.08 27.80 -14.85
C ILE A 219 -7.88 26.58 -13.95
N GLN A 220 -6.64 26.28 -13.55
CA GLN A 220 -6.34 25.09 -12.75
C GLN A 220 -7.07 25.10 -11.39
N THR A 221 -6.98 26.20 -10.64
CA THR A 221 -7.66 26.33 -9.33
C THR A 221 -9.17 26.41 -9.48
N SER A 222 -9.68 27.00 -10.56
CA SER A 222 -11.12 27.08 -10.83
C SER A 222 -11.71 25.71 -11.15
N VAL A 223 -11.06 24.92 -12.01
CA VAL A 223 -11.52 23.58 -12.39
C VAL A 223 -11.57 22.66 -11.17
N VAL A 224 -10.52 22.65 -10.34
CA VAL A 224 -10.50 21.84 -9.10
C VAL A 224 -11.62 22.26 -8.14
N SER A 225 -11.82 23.57 -7.98
CA SER A 225 -12.89 24.09 -7.11
C SER A 225 -14.28 23.70 -7.61
N ILE A 226 -14.52 23.80 -8.93
CA ILE A 226 -15.79 23.40 -9.55
C ILE A 226 -16.04 21.90 -9.36
N ILE A 227 -15.02 21.06 -9.56
CA ILE A 227 -15.13 19.61 -9.32
C ILE A 227 -15.55 19.33 -7.88
N PHE A 228 -14.91 19.98 -6.89
CA PHE A 228 -15.27 19.80 -5.48
C PHE A 228 -16.70 20.27 -5.17
N ILE A 229 -17.13 21.41 -5.72
CA ILE A 229 -18.49 21.92 -5.54
C ILE A 229 -19.51 20.93 -6.10
N VAL A 230 -19.29 20.44 -7.33
CA VAL A 230 -20.19 19.49 -8.00
C VAL A 230 -20.27 18.17 -7.21
N ILE A 231 -19.13 17.64 -6.76
CA ILE A 231 -19.08 16.43 -5.92
C ILE A 231 -19.83 16.66 -4.60
N GLY A 232 -19.61 17.80 -3.94
CA GLY A 232 -20.28 18.16 -2.70
C GLY A 232 -21.80 18.24 -2.87
N ILE A 233 -22.28 18.94 -3.90
CA ILE A 233 -23.71 19.03 -4.22
C ILE A 233 -24.28 17.64 -4.52
N TYR A 234 -23.59 16.83 -5.32
CA TYR A 234 -24.03 15.47 -5.65
C TYR A 234 -24.16 14.59 -4.40
N MET A 235 -23.20 14.65 -3.47
CA MET A 235 -23.27 13.92 -2.20
C MET A 235 -24.46 14.36 -1.36
N ILE A 236 -24.74 15.66 -1.28
CA ILE A 236 -25.89 16.19 -0.53
C ILE A 236 -27.20 15.69 -1.15
N ILE A 237 -27.37 15.81 -2.46
CA ILE A 237 -28.59 15.37 -3.16
C ILE A 237 -28.79 13.86 -3.02
N LYS A 238 -27.73 13.06 -3.17
CA LYS A 238 -27.79 11.60 -3.02
C LYS A 238 -28.18 11.21 -1.59
N SER A 239 -27.62 11.88 -0.57
CA SER A 239 -27.98 11.62 0.82
C SER A 239 -29.45 11.95 1.11
N LYS A 240 -29.96 13.05 0.55
CA LYS A 240 -31.37 13.46 0.74
C LYS A 240 -32.34 12.50 0.04
N LYS A 241 -31.99 12.01 -1.15
CA LYS A 241 -32.77 10.98 -1.86
C LYS A 241 -32.77 9.65 -1.11
N SER A 242 -31.67 9.27 -0.46
CA SER A 242 -31.59 8.06 0.36
C SER A 242 -32.41 8.15 1.65
N MET A 243 -32.61 9.35 2.20
CA MET A 243 -33.46 9.57 3.39
C MET A 243 -34.94 9.57 3.04
N ALA A 244 -35.35 10.25 1.96
CA ALA A 244 -36.76 10.29 1.54
C ALA A 244 -37.30 8.90 1.17
N VAL A 245 -36.47 8.05 0.55
CA VAL A 245 -36.86 6.67 0.22
C VAL A 245 -37.02 5.79 1.47
N HIS A 246 -36.38 6.14 2.59
CA HIS A 246 -36.49 5.40 3.85
C HIS A 246 -37.73 5.83 4.66
N ASP A 247 -38.07 7.13 4.60
CA ASP A 247 -39.26 7.71 5.25
C ASP A 247 -40.55 7.20 4.58
N ASP A 248 -40.63 7.23 3.24
CA ASP A 248 -41.79 6.73 2.48
C ASP A 248 -42.02 5.22 2.71
N SER A 249 -40.94 4.44 2.91
CA SER A 249 -41.05 3.00 3.18
C SER A 249 -41.49 2.66 4.60
N GLU A 250 -41.23 3.55 5.57
CA GLU A 250 -41.69 3.36 6.94
C GLU A 250 -43.17 3.75 7.07
N GLU A 251 -43.63 4.81 6.41
CA GLU A 251 -45.05 5.22 6.43
C GLU A 251 -45.98 4.17 5.78
N GLU A 252 -45.58 3.53 4.67
CA GLU A 252 -46.36 2.44 4.04
C GLU A 252 -46.43 1.15 4.90
N GLU A 253 -45.46 0.91 5.79
CA GLU A 253 -45.46 -0.24 6.70
C GLU A 253 -46.40 0.00 7.91
N TYR A 254 -46.52 1.24 8.38
CA TYR A 254 -47.46 1.60 9.46
C TYR A 254 -48.93 1.66 9.03
N GLU A 255 -49.23 1.98 7.76
CA GLU A 255 -50.61 1.94 7.24
C GLU A 255 -51.10 0.50 6.99
N ASN A 256 -50.23 -0.43 6.58
CA ASN A 256 -50.62 -1.83 6.33
C ASN A 256 -50.85 -2.66 7.62
N ASP A 257 -50.34 -2.22 8.76
CA ASP A 257 -50.53 -2.91 10.06
C ASP A 257 -51.81 -2.45 10.81
N GLN A 258 -52.60 -1.52 10.25
CA GLN A 258 -53.83 -0.98 10.87
C GLN A 258 -55.14 -1.42 10.19
N ASP A 259 -55.10 -2.16 9.08
CA ASP A 259 -56.26 -2.78 8.40
C ASP A 259 -56.35 -4.30 8.64
#